data_AF-A0A0C1BZ54-F1
#
_entry.id   AF-A0A0C1BZ54-F1
#
_cell.length_a   1.000
_cell.length_b   1.000
_cell.length_c   1.000
_cell.angle_alpha   90.00
_cell.angle_beta   90.00
_cell.angle_gamma   90.00
#
_symmetry.space_group_name_H-M   'P 1'
#
loop_
_entity.id
_entity.type
_entity.pdbx_description
1 polymer ?
#
loop_
_entity_poly.entity_id
_entity_poly.type
_entity_poly.pdbx_seq_one_letter_code
_entity_poly.pdbx_strand_id
1 'polypeptide(L)'
;MKHILYFFYFMFVFSSAFSTTWTAPTASGNLFDDLLIVDYWNRRINDRMPIFFNHLLQGGYLNMPSARMGQEGEIGAGFSYVPPYHTYNLRFQVLDRLEISGNYRVFRGIRDPILSPYGFGDLSDKGANVKFAILKPEDSDYSLPGLAFGLEDFMGTSAFKARYFVFTQVFLPQNLEISL
;
A
#
# COMPACT_ATOMS: atom_id res chain seq x y z
N MET A 1 12.13 40.16 29.68
CA MET A 1 10.79 40.74 29.45
C MET A 1 10.43 40.95 27.97
N LYS A 2 11.32 41.47 27.11
CA LYS A 2 10.98 41.74 25.69
C LYS A 2 10.57 40.51 24.87
N HIS A 3 11.18 39.34 25.10
CA HIS A 3 10.85 38.10 24.36
C HIS A 3 9.45 37.53 24.66
N ILE A 4 8.95 37.70 25.88
CA ILE A 4 7.58 37.30 26.25
C ILE A 4 6.55 38.17 25.53
N LEU A 5 6.83 39.47 25.38
CA LEU A 5 5.95 40.39 24.68
C LEU A 5 5.82 40.04 23.18
N TYR A 6 6.93 39.66 22.54
CA TYR A 6 6.91 39.20 21.14
C TYR A 6 6.16 37.87 20.98
N PHE A 7 6.26 36.96 21.95
CA PHE A 7 5.51 35.70 21.91
C PHE A 7 4.01 35.91 21.99
N PHE A 8 3.54 36.80 22.89
CA PHE A 8 2.13 37.16 22.96
C PHE A 8 1.63 37.93 21.73
N TYR A 9 2.46 38.83 21.19
CA TYR A 9 2.13 39.55 19.96
C TYR A 9 2.03 38.60 18.76
N PHE A 10 2.94 37.62 18.67
CA PHE A 10 2.90 36.58 17.65
C PHE A 10 1.65 35.71 17.76
N MET A 11 1.29 35.24 18.96
CA MET A 11 0.04 34.48 19.17
C MET A 11 -1.21 35.29 18.83
N PHE A 12 -1.23 36.59 19.12
CA PHE A 12 -2.39 37.45 18.85
C PHE A 12 -2.56 37.76 17.35
N VAL A 13 -1.45 37.98 16.63
CA VAL A 13 -1.49 38.13 15.17
C VAL A 13 -1.88 36.81 14.51
N PHE A 14 -1.37 35.68 14.99
CA PHE A 14 -1.69 34.35 14.45
C PHE A 14 -3.17 33.96 14.66
N SER A 15 -3.77 34.30 15.80
CA SER A 15 -5.19 34.04 16.05
C SER A 15 -6.12 34.93 15.23
N SER A 16 -5.75 36.20 14.98
CA SER A 16 -6.51 37.11 14.13
C SER A 16 -6.42 36.79 12.64
N ALA A 17 -5.30 36.19 12.19
CA ALA A 17 -5.15 35.68 10.82
C ALA A 17 -5.94 34.38 10.59
N PHE A 18 -6.17 33.60 11.65
CA PHE A 18 -6.97 32.37 11.58
C PHE A 18 -8.47 32.60 11.81
N SER A 19 -8.87 33.81 12.21
CA SER A 19 -10.27 34.21 12.39
C SER A 19 -10.89 34.83 11.14
N THR A 20 -10.35 34.57 9.94
CA THR A 20 -11.22 34.50 8.76
C THR A 20 -12.17 33.35 9.05
N THR A 21 -13.31 33.67 9.65
CA THR A 21 -14.44 32.77 9.80
C THR A 21 -14.58 32.10 8.45
N TRP A 22 -14.33 30.79 8.42
CA TRP A 22 -14.75 29.95 7.31
C TRP A 22 -16.27 30.01 7.36
N THR A 23 -16.84 31.07 6.81
CA THR A 23 -18.24 31.14 6.46
C THR A 23 -18.34 30.11 5.35
N ALA A 24 -18.65 28.87 5.74
CA ALA A 24 -19.18 27.89 4.81
C ALA A 24 -20.20 28.66 3.96
N PRO A 25 -20.04 28.70 2.63
CA PRO A 25 -20.96 29.46 1.82
C PRO A 25 -22.36 28.94 2.14
N THR A 26 -23.18 29.78 2.76
CA THR A 26 -24.63 29.58 2.84
C THR A 26 -25.20 29.80 1.44
N ALA A 27 -24.69 29.07 0.46
CA ALA A 27 -25.52 28.65 -0.63
C ALA A 27 -26.49 27.69 0.05
N SER A 28 -27.76 28.05 0.12
CA SER A 28 -28.83 27.08 0.24
C SER A 28 -28.77 26.19 -1.00
N GLY A 29 -27.78 25.30 -1.05
CA GLY A 29 -27.70 24.23 -2.02
C GLY A 29 -28.96 23.41 -1.84
N ASN A 30 -29.63 23.12 -2.95
CA ASN A 30 -30.77 22.23 -2.93
C ASN A 30 -30.31 20.89 -2.34
N LEU A 31 -30.88 20.48 -1.20
CA LEU A 31 -30.53 19.23 -0.53
C LEU A 31 -30.56 18.03 -1.49
N PHE A 32 -31.44 18.07 -2.49
CA PHE A 32 -31.51 17.02 -3.51
C PHE A 32 -30.28 17.01 -4.44
N ASP A 33 -29.76 18.18 -4.81
CA ASP A 33 -28.54 18.26 -5.63
C ASP A 33 -27.33 17.76 -4.83
N ASP A 34 -27.25 18.10 -3.54
CA ASP A 34 -26.20 17.61 -2.64
C ASP A 34 -26.28 16.09 -2.45
N LEU A 35 -27.49 15.54 -2.29
CA LEU A 35 -27.71 14.09 -2.19
C LEU A 35 -27.35 13.35 -3.48
N LEU A 36 -27.61 13.95 -4.66
CA LEU A 36 -27.22 13.38 -5.94
C LEU A 36 -25.69 13.36 -6.12
N ILE A 37 -25.00 14.42 -5.67
CA ILE A 37 -23.53 14.45 -5.64
C ILE A 37 -23.01 13.34 -4.72
N VAL A 38 -23.57 13.19 -3.53
CA VAL A 38 -23.16 12.15 -2.57
C VAL A 38 -23.44 10.74 -3.13
N ASP A 39 -24.60 10.50 -3.74
CA ASP A 39 -24.92 9.21 -4.37
C ASP A 39 -23.97 8.90 -5.52
N TYR A 40 -23.65 9.89 -6.36
CA TYR A 40 -22.68 9.74 -7.44
C TYR A 40 -21.30 9.30 -6.92
N TRP A 41 -20.78 9.98 -5.88
CA TRP A 41 -19.50 9.61 -5.29
C TRP A 41 -19.55 8.27 -4.57
N ASN A 42 -20.63 7.97 -3.85
CA ASN A 42 -20.81 6.68 -3.19
C ASN A 42 -20.81 5.53 -4.19
N ARG A 43 -21.49 5.66 -5.33
CA ARG A 43 -21.43 4.65 -6.40
C ARG A 43 -20.01 4.51 -6.91
N ARG A 44 -19.37 5.62 -7.28
CA ARG A 44 -18.00 5.61 -7.81
C ARG A 44 -16.97 5.00 -6.86
N ILE A 45 -17.09 5.23 -5.55
CA ILE A 45 -16.21 4.66 -4.53
C ILE A 45 -16.49 3.17 -4.35
N ASN A 46 -17.76 2.78 -4.33
CA ASN A 46 -18.18 1.38 -4.14
C ASN A 46 -18.09 0.53 -5.41
N ASP A 47 -17.84 1.13 -6.58
CA ASP A 47 -17.67 0.41 -7.84
C ASP A 47 -16.39 -0.43 -7.87
N ARG A 48 -15.45 -0.21 -6.96
CA ARG A 48 -14.18 -0.96 -6.89
C ARG A 48 -13.78 -1.24 -5.45
N MET A 49 -13.37 -2.46 -5.20
CA MET A 49 -12.78 -2.83 -3.91
C MET A 49 -11.37 -2.21 -3.78
N PRO A 50 -10.92 -1.76 -2.60
CA PRO A 50 -9.54 -1.34 -2.41
C PRO A 50 -8.58 -2.51 -2.65
N ILE A 51 -7.34 -2.21 -3.04
CA ILE A 51 -6.27 -3.20 -3.23
C ILE A 51 -5.45 -3.26 -1.96
N PHE A 52 -5.16 -4.48 -1.50
CA PHE A 52 -4.34 -4.73 -0.33
C PHE A 52 -2.93 -5.13 -0.72
N PHE A 53 -1.98 -4.84 0.17
CA PHE A 53 -0.59 -5.18 0.01
C PHE A 53 -0.11 -6.04 1.16
N ASN A 54 0.63 -7.09 0.81
CA ASN A 54 1.15 -8.08 1.73
C ASN A 54 2.40 -7.59 2.47
N HIS A 55 2.96 -8.43 3.34
CA HIS A 55 4.15 -8.07 4.12
C HIS A 55 5.41 -7.79 3.27
N LEU A 56 5.42 -8.20 1.99
CA LEU A 56 6.46 -7.89 1.00
C LEU A 56 6.09 -6.69 0.11
N LEU A 57 4.96 -6.03 0.41
CA LEU A 57 4.39 -4.91 -0.33
C LEU A 57 3.92 -5.26 -1.75
N GLN A 58 3.67 -6.54 -2.01
CA GLN A 58 3.03 -7.03 -3.24
C GLN A 58 1.51 -7.06 -3.09
N GLY A 59 0.76 -6.98 -4.20
CA GLY A 59 -0.70 -7.09 -4.15
C GLY A 59 -1.13 -8.44 -3.55
N GLY A 60 -1.85 -8.41 -2.44
CA GLY A 60 -2.18 -9.59 -1.63
C GLY A 60 -2.59 -9.22 -0.20
N TYR A 61 -2.75 -10.24 0.65
CA TYR A 61 -3.27 -10.07 2.01
C TYR A 61 -2.14 -9.95 3.05
N LEU A 62 -1.84 -11.00 3.81
CA LEU A 62 -0.70 -11.04 4.74
C LEU A 62 0.50 -11.74 4.09
N ASN A 63 0.30 -13.02 3.77
CA ASN A 63 1.25 -13.85 3.01
C ASN A 63 0.66 -14.31 1.68
N MET A 64 -0.66 -14.46 1.61
CA MET A 64 -1.35 -14.94 0.41
C MET A 64 -1.34 -13.84 -0.67
N PRO A 65 -0.78 -14.11 -1.87
CA PRO A 65 -0.85 -13.19 -2.99
C PRO A 65 -2.29 -13.00 -3.49
N SER A 66 -2.50 -11.94 -4.27
CA SER A 66 -3.74 -11.70 -5.03
C SER A 66 -3.39 -11.41 -6.49
N ALA A 67 -4.27 -11.79 -7.41
CA ALA A 67 -4.15 -11.47 -8.83
C ALA A 67 -4.39 -9.98 -9.13
N ARG A 68 -4.88 -9.22 -8.15
CA ARG A 68 -5.11 -7.77 -8.28
C ARG A 68 -3.79 -6.99 -8.30
N MET A 69 -3.81 -5.89 -9.04
CA MET A 69 -2.65 -5.05 -9.35
C MET A 69 -2.95 -3.58 -9.07
N GLY A 70 -1.97 -2.86 -8.52
CA GLY A 70 -2.07 -1.43 -8.27
C GLY A 70 -2.15 -0.60 -9.56
N GLN A 71 -2.13 0.72 -9.42
CA GLN A 71 -2.16 1.60 -10.59
C GLN A 71 -0.78 1.65 -11.26
N GLU A 72 -0.75 1.73 -12.59
CA GLU A 72 0.51 1.87 -13.33
C GLU A 72 1.29 3.10 -12.86
N GLY A 73 2.59 2.93 -12.61
CA GLY A 73 3.46 3.98 -12.06
C GLY A 73 3.39 4.14 -10.54
N GLU A 74 2.58 3.34 -9.84
CA GLU A 74 2.49 3.37 -8.38
C GLU A 74 3.78 2.88 -7.73
N ILE A 75 4.33 3.69 -6.82
CA ILE A 75 5.51 3.36 -6.02
C ILE A 75 5.09 3.26 -4.56
N GLY A 76 5.50 2.19 -3.90
CA GLY A 76 5.27 1.98 -2.48
C GLY A 76 6.59 1.77 -1.73
N ALA A 77 6.67 2.31 -0.53
CA ALA A 77 7.70 1.95 0.44
C ALA A 77 7.02 1.55 1.75
N GLY A 78 7.51 0.51 2.39
CA GLY A 78 6.86 -0.03 3.58
C GLY A 78 7.81 -0.80 4.47
N PHE A 79 7.42 -0.93 5.73
CA PHE A 79 8.12 -1.74 6.72
C PHE A 79 7.16 -2.80 7.24
N SER A 80 7.64 -4.03 7.36
CA SER A 80 6.89 -5.13 7.97
C SER A 80 7.73 -5.83 9.02
N TYR A 81 7.06 -6.22 10.11
CA TYR A 81 7.65 -7.04 11.17
C TYR A 81 6.90 -8.36 11.23
N VAL A 82 7.57 -9.43 10.79
CA VAL A 82 7.07 -10.80 10.84
C VAL A 82 8.12 -11.61 11.59
N PRO A 83 8.00 -11.80 12.91
CA PRO A 83 9.05 -12.41 13.72
C PRO A 83 9.58 -13.72 13.11
N PRO A 84 10.92 -13.89 12.99
CA PRO A 84 12.01 -13.02 13.48
C PRO A 84 12.47 -11.90 12.52
N TYR A 85 11.78 -11.67 11.40
CA TYR A 85 12.22 -10.81 10.31
C TYR A 85 11.72 -9.36 10.44
N HIS A 86 12.65 -8.42 10.28
CA HIS A 86 12.33 -7.04 9.92
C HIS A 86 12.56 -6.85 8.44
N THR A 87 11.53 -6.45 7.70
CA THR A 87 11.62 -6.32 6.26
C THR A 87 11.32 -4.89 5.83
N TYR A 88 12.26 -4.29 5.10
CA TYR A 88 12.05 -3.03 4.39
C TYR A 88 11.69 -3.37 2.95
N ASN A 89 10.59 -2.80 2.47
CA ASN A 89 9.98 -3.17 1.20
C ASN A 89 9.89 -1.94 0.31
N LEU A 90 10.23 -2.13 -0.96
CA LEU A 90 9.97 -1.20 -2.04
C LEU A 90 9.15 -1.92 -3.10
N ARG A 91 8.11 -1.26 -3.60
CA ARG A 91 7.17 -1.73 -4.60
C ARG A 91 7.19 -0.77 -5.77
N PHE A 92 7.16 -1.30 -6.98
CA PHE A 92 6.90 -0.54 -8.17
C PHE A 92 5.94 -1.28 -9.10
N GLN A 93 4.80 -0.66 -9.40
CA GLN A 93 3.86 -1.15 -10.40
C GLN A 93 4.31 -0.63 -11.77
N VAL A 94 5.18 -1.41 -12.43
CA VAL A 94 5.83 -1.03 -13.70
C VAL A 94 4.79 -0.82 -14.80
N LEU A 95 3.86 -1.77 -14.93
CA LEU A 95 2.76 -1.76 -15.90
C LEU A 95 1.46 -2.16 -15.19
N ASP A 96 0.33 -1.96 -15.85
CA ASP A 96 -0.99 -2.37 -15.36
C ASP A 96 -1.11 -3.88 -15.01
N ARG A 97 -0.20 -4.72 -15.53
CA ARG A 97 -0.12 -6.17 -15.34
C ARG A 97 1.22 -6.66 -14.79
N LEU A 98 2.20 -5.78 -14.57
CA LEU A 98 3.53 -6.15 -14.10
C LEU A 98 3.88 -5.37 -12.83
N GLU A 99 4.07 -6.11 -11.75
CA GLU A 99 4.45 -5.59 -10.45
C GLU A 99 5.82 -6.15 -10.07
N ILE A 100 6.72 -5.29 -9.58
CA ILE A 100 7.99 -5.71 -9.01
C ILE A 100 8.11 -5.19 -7.59
N SER A 101 8.81 -5.95 -6.75
CA SER A 101 9.15 -5.49 -5.40
C SER A 101 10.56 -5.93 -5.01
N GLY A 102 11.21 -5.10 -4.20
CA GLY A 102 12.50 -5.40 -3.58
C GLY A 102 12.34 -5.40 -2.07
N ASN A 103 12.91 -6.40 -1.40
CA ASN A 103 12.85 -6.53 0.04
C ASN A 103 14.25 -6.64 0.61
N TYR A 104 14.49 -5.93 1.71
CA TYR A 104 15.67 -6.07 2.54
C TYR A 104 15.26 -6.63 3.90
N ARG A 105 15.63 -7.88 4.16
CA ARG A 105 15.25 -8.65 5.34
C ARG A 105 16.40 -8.65 6.33
N VAL A 106 16.11 -8.39 7.60
CA VAL A 106 17.06 -8.48 8.71
C VAL A 106 16.58 -9.55 9.69
N PHE A 107 17.43 -10.54 9.95
CA PHE A 107 17.15 -11.69 10.80
C PHE A 107 17.50 -11.36 12.25
N ARG A 108 16.50 -10.99 13.06
CA ARG A 108 16.78 -10.54 14.43
C ARG A 108 17.48 -11.58 15.29
N GLY A 109 18.58 -11.18 15.91
CA GLY A 109 19.34 -12.00 16.85
C GLY A 109 20.20 -13.08 16.19
N ILE A 110 20.25 -13.14 14.85
CA ILE A 110 21.15 -14.00 14.11
C ILE A 110 22.35 -13.17 13.68
N ARG A 111 23.55 -13.50 14.18
CA ARG A 111 24.77 -12.80 13.78
C ARG A 111 25.14 -13.14 12.34
N ASP A 112 25.50 -12.13 11.58
CA ASP A 112 26.07 -12.29 10.24
C ASP A 112 27.48 -12.90 10.36
N PRO A 113 27.76 -14.05 9.73
CA PRO A 113 29.05 -14.72 9.86
C PRO A 113 30.22 -13.91 9.26
N ILE A 114 29.94 -13.01 8.32
CA ILE A 114 30.94 -12.22 7.60
C ILE A 114 31.03 -10.82 8.22
N LEU A 115 29.88 -10.19 8.46
CA LEU A 115 29.80 -8.78 8.82
C LEU A 115 29.81 -8.54 10.34
N SER A 116 29.28 -9.46 11.15
CA SER A 116 29.30 -9.31 12.61
C SER A 116 30.70 -9.26 13.24
N PRO A 117 31.71 -10.01 12.76
CA PRO A 117 33.08 -9.83 13.23
C PRO A 117 33.64 -8.40 13.05
N TYR A 118 33.14 -7.65 12.07
CA TYR A 118 33.53 -6.27 11.80
C TYR A 118 32.62 -5.23 12.48
N GLY A 119 31.72 -5.67 13.37
CA GLY A 119 30.82 -4.79 14.13
C GLY A 119 29.55 -4.37 13.38
N PHE A 120 29.28 -4.94 12.21
CA PHE A 120 28.00 -4.78 11.53
C PHE A 120 26.97 -5.75 12.15
N GLY A 121 25.70 -5.36 12.22
CA GLY A 121 24.69 -6.01 13.06
C GLY A 121 24.26 -7.43 12.64
N ASP A 122 22.95 -7.65 12.67
CA ASP A 122 22.33 -8.94 12.40
C ASP A 122 22.43 -9.33 10.90
N LEU A 123 22.33 -10.64 10.64
CA LEU A 123 22.30 -11.23 9.30
C LEU A 123 21.21 -10.55 8.46
N SER A 124 21.54 -10.24 7.22
CA SER A 124 20.63 -9.58 6.29
C SER A 124 20.59 -10.26 4.94
N ASP A 125 19.45 -10.15 4.27
CA ASP A 125 19.22 -10.71 2.94
C ASP A 125 18.48 -9.70 2.05
N LYS A 126 18.72 -9.80 0.74
CA LYS A 126 18.06 -9.01 -0.29
C LYS A 126 17.29 -9.96 -1.18
N GLY A 127 16.00 -9.70 -1.35
CA GLY A 127 15.15 -10.41 -2.29
C GLY A 127 14.56 -9.46 -3.32
N ALA A 128 14.42 -9.94 -4.55
CA ALA A 128 13.60 -9.29 -5.58
C ALA A 128 12.46 -10.23 -5.99
N ASN A 129 11.28 -9.66 -6.21
CA ASN A 129 10.10 -10.37 -6.63
C ASN A 129 9.47 -9.72 -7.84
N VAL A 130 8.75 -10.54 -8.61
CA VAL A 130 7.97 -10.12 -9.76
C VAL A 130 6.64 -10.86 -9.75
N LYS A 131 5.56 -10.13 -10.04
CA LYS A 131 4.22 -10.68 -10.22
C LYS A 131 3.66 -10.18 -11.54
N PHE A 132 3.08 -11.10 -12.30
CA PHE A 132 2.47 -10.82 -13.59
C PHE A 132 1.00 -11.27 -13.59
N ALA A 133 0.09 -10.35 -13.88
CA ALA A 133 -1.33 -10.63 -14.00
C ALA A 133 -1.66 -11.00 -15.45
N ILE A 134 -2.10 -12.24 -15.65
CA ILE A 134 -2.64 -12.71 -16.92
C ILE A 134 -4.02 -12.10 -17.13
N LEU A 135 -4.87 -12.14 -16.10
CA LEU A 135 -6.20 -11.54 -16.08
C LEU A 135 -6.43 -10.85 -14.74
N LYS A 136 -6.89 -9.60 -14.75
CA LYS A 136 -7.32 -8.93 -13.51
C LYS A 136 -8.82 -9.14 -13.34
N PRO A 137 -9.33 -9.34 -12.11
CA PRO A 137 -10.78 -9.36 -11.87
C PRO A 137 -11.46 -8.10 -12.44
N GLU A 138 -10.81 -6.94 -12.32
CA GLU A 138 -11.25 -5.65 -12.85
C GLU A 138 -11.42 -5.61 -14.37
N ASP A 139 -10.67 -6.43 -15.13
CA ASP A 139 -10.78 -6.45 -16.61
C ASP A 139 -12.14 -6.99 -17.08
N SER A 140 -12.84 -7.72 -16.21
CA SER A 140 -14.11 -8.38 -16.47
C SER A 140 -15.26 -7.82 -15.63
N ASP A 141 -15.09 -6.64 -15.03
CA ASP A 141 -16.00 -6.06 -14.03
C ASP A 141 -16.34 -7.07 -12.91
N TYR A 142 -15.32 -7.81 -12.45
CA TYR A 142 -15.42 -8.83 -11.40
C TYR A 142 -16.29 -10.05 -11.73
N SER A 143 -16.69 -10.23 -13.01
CA SER A 143 -17.46 -11.40 -13.44
C SER A 143 -16.64 -12.68 -13.52
N LEU A 144 -15.33 -12.57 -13.82
CA LEU A 144 -14.40 -13.68 -13.89
C LEU A 144 -13.31 -13.57 -12.81
N PRO A 145 -12.78 -14.72 -12.34
CA PRO A 145 -11.65 -14.70 -11.44
C PRO A 145 -10.41 -14.20 -12.19
N GLY A 146 -9.65 -13.33 -11.51
CA GLY A 146 -8.32 -12.95 -11.95
C GLY A 146 -7.35 -14.12 -11.86
N LEU A 147 -6.34 -14.08 -12.71
CA LEU A 147 -5.25 -15.05 -12.75
C LEU A 147 -3.93 -14.29 -12.80
N ALA A 148 -3.04 -14.57 -11.86
CA ALA A 148 -1.68 -14.08 -11.88
C ALA A 148 -0.70 -15.19 -11.54
N PHE A 149 0.56 -14.98 -11.92
CA PHE A 149 1.67 -15.78 -11.44
C PHE A 149 2.76 -14.88 -10.89
N GLY A 150 3.52 -15.39 -9.93
CA GLY A 150 4.58 -14.63 -9.30
C GLY A 150 5.79 -15.48 -8.98
N LEU A 151 6.93 -14.80 -8.94
CA LEU A 151 8.22 -15.32 -8.52
C LEU A 151 8.71 -14.44 -7.37
N GLU A 152 8.95 -15.04 -6.22
CA GLU A 152 9.55 -14.37 -5.07
C GLU A 152 11.01 -14.80 -4.92
N ASP A 153 11.83 -13.84 -4.46
CA ASP A 153 13.25 -14.03 -4.18
C ASP A 153 14.01 -14.73 -5.34
N PHE A 154 13.74 -14.27 -6.57
CA PHE A 154 14.37 -14.81 -7.78
C PHE A 154 15.81 -14.34 -7.95
N MET A 155 16.21 -13.29 -7.24
CA MET A 155 17.53 -12.69 -7.23
C MET A 155 17.94 -12.38 -5.79
N GLY A 156 19.16 -12.75 -5.40
CA GLY A 156 19.65 -12.64 -4.04
C GLY A 156 20.26 -13.95 -3.56
N THR A 157 20.09 -14.26 -2.28
CA THR A 157 20.48 -15.57 -1.71
C THR A 157 19.47 -16.68 -2.03
N SER A 158 18.26 -16.32 -2.51
CA SER A 158 17.16 -17.23 -2.77
C SER A 158 16.71 -18.06 -1.55
N ALA A 159 16.94 -17.53 -0.34
CA ALA A 159 16.53 -18.16 0.92
C ALA A 159 15.01 -18.29 1.06
N PHE A 160 14.23 -17.44 0.38
CA PHE A 160 12.76 -17.39 0.42
C PHE A 160 12.14 -17.59 -0.97
N LYS A 161 12.80 -18.35 -1.84
CA LYS A 161 12.35 -18.55 -3.22
C LYS A 161 10.97 -19.18 -3.28
N ALA A 162 10.01 -18.49 -3.88
CA ALA A 162 8.68 -19.00 -4.13
C ALA A 162 8.27 -18.82 -5.60
N ARG A 163 7.42 -19.72 -6.09
CA ARG A 163 6.74 -19.60 -7.38
C ARG A 163 5.29 -19.97 -7.17
N TYR A 164 4.38 -19.13 -7.63
CA TYR A 164 2.97 -19.34 -7.42
C TYR A 164 2.15 -18.96 -8.64
N PHE A 165 0.98 -19.58 -8.73
CA PHE A 165 -0.16 -19.09 -9.48
C PHE A 165 -1.23 -18.75 -8.45
N VAL A 166 -1.99 -17.70 -8.72
CA VAL A 166 -3.07 -17.26 -7.85
C VAL A 166 -4.31 -16.98 -8.67
N PHE A 167 -5.44 -17.49 -8.19
CA PHE A 167 -6.76 -17.18 -8.69
C PHE A 167 -7.48 -16.30 -7.69
N THR A 168 -7.96 -15.13 -8.11
CA THR A 168 -8.64 -14.19 -7.21
C THR A 168 -10.03 -13.87 -7.70
N GLN A 169 -11.05 -14.09 -6.86
CA GLN A 169 -12.42 -13.69 -7.12
C GLN A 169 -12.83 -12.57 -6.16
N VAL A 170 -13.44 -11.52 -6.72
CA VAL A 170 -13.99 -10.39 -5.96
C VAL A 170 -15.52 -10.47 -6.02
N PHE A 171 -16.15 -10.42 -4.86
CA PHE A 171 -17.59 -10.34 -4.65
C PHE A 171 -17.92 -8.95 -4.15
N LEU A 172 -18.07 -8.00 -5.08
CA LEU A 172 -18.28 -6.58 -4.77
C LEU A 172 -19.50 -6.32 -3.87
N PRO A 173 -20.68 -6.95 -4.08
CA PRO A 173 -21.85 -6.71 -3.21
C PRO A 173 -21.63 -7.14 -1.75
N GLN A 174 -20.73 -8.08 -1.51
CA GLN A 174 -20.40 -8.61 -0.19
C GLN A 174 -19.13 -7.96 0.39
N ASN A 175 -18.46 -7.07 -0.34
CA ASN A 175 -17.14 -6.53 0.00
C ASN A 175 -16.12 -7.63 0.34
N LEU A 176 -16.14 -8.73 -0.42
CA LEU A 176 -15.35 -9.92 -0.15
C LEU A 176 -14.42 -10.23 -1.31
N GLU A 177 -13.15 -10.47 -1.01
CA GLU A 177 -12.16 -10.96 -1.98
C GLU A 177 -11.59 -12.27 -1.47
N ILE A 178 -11.52 -13.28 -2.34
CA ILE A 178 -10.97 -14.59 -2.03
C ILE A 178 -9.88 -14.90 -3.05
N SER A 179 -8.72 -15.36 -2.58
CA SER A 179 -7.65 -15.86 -3.45
C SER A 179 -7.28 -17.30 -3.10
N LEU A 180 -6.94 -18.09 -4.13
CA LEU A 180 -6.49 -19.48 -4.07
C LEU A 180 -5.16 -19.66 -4.79
#